data_AF-A0A0H5CHI9-F1
#
_entry.id   AF-A0A0H5CHI9-F1
#
_cell.length_a   1.000
_cell.length_b   1.000
_cell.length_c   1.000
_cell.angle_alpha   90.00
_cell.angle_beta   90.00
_cell.angle_gamma   90.00
#
_symmetry.space_group_name_H-M   'P 1'
#
loop_
_entity.id
_entity.type
_entity.pdbx_description
1 polymer ?
#
loop_
_entity_poly.entity_id
_entity_poly.type
_entity_poly.pdbx_seq_one_letter_code
_entity_poly.pdbx_strand_id
1 'polypeptide(L)'
;MLAEARALGLIPPAAYALGWDHANCGQMCVRGGQRHWLRTMRHFPDRYADYEAREQGFRDRTGKDVAILKERRAGLTYPLTLAELRRREQQSDLAA
;
A
#
# COMPACT_ATOMS: atom_id res chain seq x y z
N MET A 1 19.86 -6.81 -10.76
CA MET A 1 20.15 -5.46 -10.19
C MET A 1 20.57 -5.47 -8.71
N LEU A 2 19.86 -6.14 -7.79
CA LEU A 2 20.26 -6.12 -6.36
C LEU A 2 21.56 -6.85 -6.07
N ALA A 3 21.85 -7.94 -6.79
CA ALA A 3 23.08 -8.71 -6.62
C ALA A 3 24.31 -7.91 -7.07
N GLU A 4 24.19 -7.19 -8.17
CA GLU A 4 25.20 -6.33 -8.77
C GLU A 4 25.51 -5.15 -7.85
N ALA A 5 24.48 -4.50 -7.28
CA ALA A 5 24.67 -3.44 -6.29
C ALA A 5 25.47 -3.95 -5.08
N ARG A 6 25.14 -5.15 -4.57
CA ARG A 6 25.86 -5.76 -3.44
C ARG A 6 27.29 -6.14 -3.81
N ALA A 7 27.53 -6.65 -5.02
CA ALA A 7 28.87 -6.98 -5.49
C ALA A 7 29.78 -5.75 -5.57
N LEU A 8 29.21 -4.56 -5.79
CA LEU A 8 29.91 -3.27 -5.74
C LEU A 8 30.08 -2.71 -4.31
N GLY A 9 29.68 -3.45 -3.28
CA GLY A 9 29.75 -3.01 -1.88
C GLY A 9 28.63 -2.04 -1.47
N LEU A 10 27.60 -1.84 -2.30
CA LEU A 10 26.47 -1.00 -1.96
C LEU A 10 25.48 -1.75 -1.05
N ILE A 11 24.91 -1.02 -0.09
CA ILE A 11 23.82 -1.52 0.76
C ILE A 11 22.49 -1.09 0.13
N PRO A 12 21.66 -2.03 -0.39
CA PRO A 12 20.38 -1.67 -0.96
C PRO A 12 19.42 -1.09 0.10
N PRO A 13 18.45 -0.26 -0.30
CA PRO A 13 17.41 0.22 0.62
C PRO A 13 16.72 -0.90 1.39
N ALA A 14 16.48 -0.70 2.69
CA ALA A 14 15.87 -1.70 3.58
C ALA A 14 14.53 -2.25 3.09
N ALA A 15 13.78 -1.45 2.30
CA ALA A 15 12.51 -1.86 1.70
C ALA A 15 12.60 -3.16 0.88
N TYR A 16 13.71 -3.39 0.16
CA TYR A 16 13.89 -4.61 -0.61
C TYR A 16 14.02 -5.84 0.29
N ALA A 17 14.71 -5.71 1.42
CA ALA A 17 14.83 -6.78 2.41
C ALA A 17 13.49 -7.09 3.10
N LEU A 18 12.64 -6.07 3.25
CA LEU A 18 11.29 -6.21 3.82
C LEU A 18 10.25 -6.70 2.78
N GLY A 19 10.65 -6.96 1.54
CA GLY A 19 9.84 -7.63 0.52
C GLY A 19 9.04 -6.69 -0.41
N TRP A 20 9.39 -5.40 -0.48
CA TRP A 20 8.88 -4.52 -1.53
C TRP A 20 9.70 -4.63 -2.80
N ASP A 21 9.02 -4.54 -3.94
CA ASP A 21 9.66 -4.55 -5.27
C ASP A 21 10.35 -3.21 -5.60
N HIS A 22 10.04 -2.15 -4.87
CA HIS A 22 10.63 -0.83 -5.07
C HIS A 22 10.73 -0.01 -3.77
N ALA A 23 11.78 0.81 -3.66
CA ALA A 23 12.04 1.66 -2.50
C ALA A 23 11.43 3.08 -2.62
N ASN A 24 10.26 3.23 -3.23
CA ASN A 24 9.69 4.54 -3.59
C ASN A 24 8.76 5.12 -2.52
N CYS A 25 8.73 6.46 -2.42
CA CYS A 25 7.80 7.22 -1.57
C CYS A 25 7.77 6.71 -0.12
N GLY A 26 8.89 6.25 0.43
CA GLY A 26 8.98 5.69 1.78
C GLY A 26 8.06 4.49 2.07
N GLN A 27 7.58 3.80 1.02
CA GLN A 27 6.56 2.74 1.04
C GLN A 27 5.09 3.20 1.07
N MET A 28 4.82 4.48 0.77
CA MET A 28 3.46 5.02 0.62
C MET A 28 3.17 5.47 -0.82
N CYS A 29 3.75 4.77 -1.80
CA CYS A 29 3.52 5.06 -3.22
C CYS A 29 2.05 4.83 -3.57
N VAL A 30 1.34 5.87 -4.02
CA VAL A 30 -0.07 5.77 -4.44
C VAL A 30 -0.28 4.90 -5.69
N ARG A 31 0.80 4.57 -6.41
CA ARG A 31 0.80 3.61 -7.52
C ARG A 31 1.09 2.17 -7.07
N GLY A 32 1.41 1.96 -5.79
CA GLY A 32 1.55 0.62 -5.21
C GLY A 32 0.22 -0.10 -5.17
N GLY A 33 0.21 -1.39 -5.53
CA GLY A 33 -1.01 -2.22 -5.49
C GLY A 33 -1.41 -2.65 -4.08
N GLN A 34 -2.46 -3.47 -3.98
CA GLN A 34 -3.01 -3.92 -2.68
C GLN A 34 -1.96 -4.62 -1.81
N ARG A 35 -1.16 -5.54 -2.38
CA ARG A 35 -0.07 -6.24 -1.66
C ARG A 35 0.99 -5.27 -1.11
N HIS A 36 1.31 -4.20 -1.85
CA HIS A 36 2.23 -3.16 -1.40
C HIS A 36 1.70 -2.49 -0.14
N TRP A 37 0.43 -2.08 -0.14
CA TRP A 37 -0.21 -1.42 0.98
C TRP A 37 -0.46 -2.33 2.18
N LEU A 38 -0.80 -3.60 1.98
CA LEU A 38 -0.87 -4.60 3.07
C LEU A 38 0.49 -4.81 3.73
N ARG A 39 1.58 -4.76 2.97
CA ARG A 39 2.93 -4.79 3.53
C ARG A 39 3.23 -3.51 4.33
N THR A 40 2.80 -2.34 3.85
CA THR A 40 2.91 -1.08 4.60
C THR A 40 2.11 -1.13 5.89
N MET A 41 0.90 -1.68 5.89
CA MET A 41 0.10 -1.87 7.10
C MET A 41 0.82 -2.72 8.14
N ARG A 42 1.46 -3.81 7.71
CA ARG A 42 2.17 -4.75 8.60
C ARG A 42 3.46 -4.19 9.20
N HIS A 43 4.27 -3.50 8.40
CA HIS A 43 5.58 -3.02 8.83
C HIS A 43 5.60 -1.56 9.31
N PHE A 44 4.65 -0.74 8.85
CA PHE A 44 4.57 0.70 9.13
C PHE A 44 3.10 1.13 9.38
N PRO A 45 2.44 0.59 10.43
CA PRO A 45 1.01 0.83 10.68
C PRO A 45 0.65 2.31 10.82
N ASP A 46 1.51 3.12 11.46
CA ASP A 46 1.28 4.56 11.60
C ASP A 46 1.26 5.29 10.25
N ARG A 47 2.12 4.88 9.31
CA ARG A 47 2.17 5.45 7.96
C ARG A 47 0.95 5.03 7.15
N TYR A 48 0.49 3.80 7.34
CA TYR A 48 -0.76 3.33 6.74
C TYR A 48 -1.94 4.16 7.25
N ALA A 49 -2.05 4.35 8.56
CA ALA A 49 -3.12 5.13 9.19
C ALA A 49 -3.13 6.60 8.74
N ASP A 50 -1.96 7.24 8.65
CA ASP A 50 -1.83 8.60 8.11
C ASP A 50 -2.34 8.70 6.66
N TYR A 51 -1.97 7.75 5.79
CA TYR A 51 -2.45 7.77 4.40
C TYR A 51 -3.93 7.37 4.25
N GLU A 52 -4.46 6.50 5.11
CA GLU A 52 -5.90 6.21 5.20
C GLU A 52 -6.67 7.49 5.54
N ALA A 53 -6.22 8.25 6.55
CA ALA A 53 -6.84 9.52 6.93
C ALA A 53 -6.73 10.57 5.82
N ARG A 54 -5.58 10.66 5.12
CA ARG A 54 -5.39 11.56 3.98
C ARG A 54 -6.28 11.21 2.80
N GLU A 55 -6.45 9.93 2.51
CA GLU A 55 -7.37 9.47 1.46
C GLU A 55 -8.80 9.88 1.77
N GLN A 56 -9.27 9.65 3.00
CA GLN A 56 -10.60 10.09 3.42
C GLN A 56 -10.75 11.61 3.37
N GLY A 57 -9.79 12.36 3.91
CA GLY A 57 -9.82 13.83 3.84
C GLY A 57 -9.80 14.39 2.42
N PHE A 58 -9.15 13.71 1.47
CA PHE A 58 -9.21 14.07 0.05
C PHE A 58 -10.61 13.85 -0.52
N ARG A 59 -11.24 12.71 -0.23
CA ARG A 59 -12.60 12.39 -0.67
C ARG A 59 -13.60 13.41 -0.11
N ASP A 60 -13.52 13.70 1.19
CA ASP A 60 -14.40 14.66 1.85
C ASP A 60 -14.29 16.07 1.26
N ARG A 61 -13.06 16.55 1.05
CA ARG A 61 -12.82 17.89 0.51
C ARG A 61 -13.22 18.03 -0.97
N THR A 62 -13.17 16.96 -1.75
CA THR A 62 -13.42 17.03 -3.20
C THR A 62 -14.79 16.54 -3.61
N GLY A 63 -15.50 15.82 -2.74
CA GLY A 63 -16.75 15.12 -3.06
C GLY A 63 -16.58 14.01 -4.12
N LYS A 64 -15.35 13.62 -4.45
CA LYS A 64 -15.08 12.62 -5.50
C LYS A 64 -15.01 11.23 -4.92
N ASP A 65 -15.66 10.29 -5.59
CA ASP A 65 -15.51 8.86 -5.31
C ASP A 65 -14.25 8.30 -5.96
N VAL A 66 -13.09 8.58 -5.36
CA VAL A 66 -11.78 8.08 -5.81
C VAL A 66 -11.01 7.48 -4.63
N ALA A 67 -10.13 6.53 -4.93
CA ALA A 67 -9.28 5.88 -3.94
C ALA A 67 -7.88 5.60 -4.53
N ILE A 68 -6.91 5.39 -3.65
CA ILE A 68 -5.53 5.00 -3.97
C ILE A 68 -5.54 3.65 -4.70
N LEU A 69 -6.37 2.72 -4.23
CA LEU A 69 -6.49 1.39 -4.83
C LEU A 69 -7.75 1.29 -5.68
N LYS A 70 -7.74 0.27 -6.53
CA LYS A 70 -8.88 -0.13 -7.34
C LYS A 70 -9.05 -1.63 -7.21
N GLU A 71 -10.26 -2.10 -7.43
CA GLU A 71 -10.58 -3.52 -7.56
C GLU A 71 -11.44 -3.75 -8.80
N ARG A 72 -11.30 -4.94 -9.39
CA ARG A 72 -12.11 -5.34 -10.54
C ARG A 72 -13.12 -6.38 -10.13
N ARG A 73 -14.41 -6.15 -10.38
CA ARG A 73 -15.52 -7.06 -10.09
C ARG A 73 -16.43 -7.15 -11.30
N ALA A 74 -16.75 -8.36 -11.74
CA ALA A 74 -17.61 -8.59 -12.91
C ALA A 74 -17.23 -7.73 -14.13
N GLY A 75 -15.93 -7.57 -14.39
CA GLY A 75 -15.43 -6.77 -15.51
C GLY A 75 -15.35 -5.26 -15.26
N LEU A 76 -15.99 -4.73 -14.22
CA LEU A 76 -16.02 -3.31 -13.86
C LEU A 76 -14.95 -2.96 -12.82
N THR A 77 -14.48 -1.72 -12.82
CA THR A 77 -13.46 -1.23 -11.88
C THR A 77 -14.08 -0.30 -10.85
N TYR A 78 -13.83 -0.57 -9.58
CA TYR A 78 -14.34 0.20 -8.44
C TYR A 78 -13.19 0.77 -7.61
N PRO A 79 -13.34 1.96 -7.00
CA PRO A 79 -12.43 2.43 -5.97
C PRO A 79 -12.38 1.46 -4.79
N LEU A 80 -11.18 1.19 -4.29
CA LEU A 80 -10.95 0.44 -3.05
C LEU A 80 -10.17 1.35 -2.11
N THR A 81 -10.80 1.82 -1.04
CA THR A 81 -10.11 2.67 -0.05
C THR A 81 -9.15 1.84 0.80
N LEU A 82 -8.16 2.50 1.42
CA LEU A 82 -7.30 1.88 2.41
C LEU A 82 -8.13 1.41 3.62
N ALA A 83 -9.11 2.20 4.06
CA ALA A 83 -10.02 1.78 5.14
C ALA A 83 -10.73 0.46 4.83
N GLU A 84 -11.21 0.29 3.60
CA GLU A 84 -11.85 -0.94 3.16
C GLU A 84 -10.86 -2.10 3.01
N LEU A 85 -9.64 -1.84 2.50
CA LEU A 85 -8.58 -2.84 2.46
C LEU A 85 -8.23 -3.35 3.87
N ARG A 86 -8.04 -2.45 4.85
CA ARG A 86 -7.76 -2.80 6.25
C ARG A 86 -8.87 -3.65 6.86
N ARG A 87 -10.12 -3.23 6.68
CA ARG A 87 -11.30 -3.96 7.17
C ARG A 87 -11.32 -5.39 6.65
N ARG A 88 -11.01 -5.60 5.36
CA ARG A 88 -10.98 -6.93 4.74
C ARG A 88 -9.83 -7.81 5.24
N GLU A 89 -8.63 -7.26 5.42
CA GLU A 89 -7.51 -8.03 5.99
C GLU A 89 -7.87 -8.50 7.41
N GLN A 90 -8.37 -7.59 8.25
CA GLN A 90 -8.75 -7.92 9.63
C GLN A 90 -9.87 -8.97 9.71
N GLN A 91 -10.83 -8.95 8.78
CA GLN A 91 -11.86 -9.98 8.70
C GLN A 91 -11.31 -11.33 8.23
N SER A 92 -10.32 -11.32 7.35
CA SER A 92 -9.67 -12.55 6.86
C SER A 92 -8.82 -13.19 7.96
N ASP A 93 -8.11 -12.38 8.74
CA ASP A 93 -7.32 -12.84 9.90
C ASP A 93 -8.20 -13.43 11.00
N LEU A 94 -9.41 -12.90 11.22
CA LEU A 94 -10.38 -13.43 12.20
C LEU A 94 -11.03 -14.75 11.75
N ALA A 95 -10.96 -15.08 10.46
CA ALA A 95 -11.55 -16.29 9.89
C ALA A 95 -10.53 -17.43 9.67
N ALA A 96 -9.26 -17.18 9.96
CA ALA A 96 -8.14 -18.12 9.85
C ALA A 96 -7.77 -18.72 11.21
#